data_AF-A0A9R1R8C9-F1
#
_entry.id   AF-A0A9R1R8C9-F1
#
_cell.length_a   1.000
_cell.length_b   1.000
_cell.length_c   1.000
_cell.angle_alpha   90.00
_cell.angle_beta   90.00
_cell.angle_gamma   90.00
#
_symmetry.space_group_name_H-M   'P 1'
#
loop_
_entity.id
_entity.type
_entity.pdbx_description
1 polymer ?
#
loop_
_entity_poly.entity_id
_entity_poly.type
_entity_poly.pdbx_seq_one_letter_code
_entity_poly.pdbx_strand_id
1 'polypeptide(L)'
;MEGTLVQSAIAPTAYRSSSTRSRVRTRATMLRSTPTRTLILGGFQGLRQTNFLDTRSVIKRDFGSIVASQISRPRGSGSRMVVRAMFERFTEKAIKVIMLAQEEARRLGHNFVGTEQILLGLIGEGTGIAAKVLKSMGISLKDARVEVEKIIGRGSGFVAVEIPFTPRAKRVLELSLEEARQLGHNYIGSEHLLLGLLREGEGVAARVLESLGADPNNIRTQVIRMVGESTEAVGAGVGGGSSGQKMPTLEEYGTNLTKLAEEGKLDPVVGRQDQIERVTQILGRRTKNNPCLIGEPGVGKTAIAEGLAQRICNGDVPETIEGKSYHP
;
A
#
# COMPACT_ATOMS: atom_id res chain seq x y z
N MET A 1 -24.26 -4.47 -71.02
CA MET A 1 -25.57 -4.39 -71.71
C MET A 1 -26.48 -5.33 -70.95
N GLU A 2 -27.08 -4.79 -69.89
CA GLU A 2 -28.53 -4.51 -69.83
C GLU A 2 -29.33 -5.81 -69.77
N GLY A 3 -29.78 -6.22 -68.60
CA GLY A 3 -31.14 -5.93 -68.13
C GLY A 3 -31.92 -7.26 -68.15
N THR A 4 -33.05 -7.52 -67.51
CA THR A 4 -34.02 -6.81 -66.69
C THR A 4 -35.06 -7.89 -66.30
N LEU A 5 -35.73 -7.73 -65.14
CA LEU A 5 -37.03 -8.33 -64.77
C LEU A 5 -37.21 -9.86 -64.79
N VAL A 6 -37.51 -10.43 -63.61
CA VAL A 6 -38.51 -11.50 -63.51
C VAL A 6 -39.48 -11.18 -62.37
N GLN A 7 -40.75 -11.03 -62.75
CA GLN A 7 -41.92 -10.94 -61.89
C GLN A 7 -42.73 -12.25 -62.04
N SER A 8 -43.52 -12.54 -60.99
CA SER A 8 -44.64 -13.50 -60.93
C SER A 8 -44.29 -14.99 -60.83
N ALA A 9 -45.06 -15.88 -60.21
CA ALA A 9 -46.09 -15.86 -59.17
C ALA A 9 -46.55 -17.33 -59.08
N ILE A 10 -46.46 -18.02 -57.95
CA ILE A 10 -47.24 -19.24 -57.67
C ILE A 10 -47.61 -19.24 -56.18
N ALA A 11 -48.91 -19.28 -55.90
CA ALA A 11 -49.54 -19.74 -54.65
C ALA A 11 -50.32 -21.04 -54.98
N PRO A 12 -51.03 -21.71 -54.06
CA PRO A 12 -50.90 -21.90 -52.61
C PRO A 12 -50.92 -23.41 -52.21
N THR A 13 -50.51 -23.79 -50.99
CA THR A 13 -51.06 -24.99 -50.32
C THR A 13 -50.93 -24.90 -48.80
N ALA A 14 -52.01 -25.21 -48.10
CA ALA A 14 -52.22 -25.08 -46.67
C ALA A 14 -51.63 -26.23 -45.83
N TYR A 15 -51.27 -25.98 -44.56
CA TYR A 15 -51.91 -26.53 -43.34
C TYR A 15 -51.04 -26.39 -42.06
N ARG A 16 -51.77 -26.24 -40.93
CA ARG A 16 -51.36 -26.41 -39.50
C ARG A 16 -50.45 -25.33 -38.88
N SER A 17 -50.63 -24.88 -37.64
CA SER A 17 -51.62 -25.15 -36.58
C SER A 17 -51.45 -24.14 -35.43
N SER A 18 -52.57 -23.68 -34.88
CA SER A 18 -52.80 -23.28 -33.47
C SER A 18 -51.82 -22.32 -32.77
N SER A 19 -52.19 -21.03 -32.71
CA SER A 19 -51.74 -20.09 -31.66
C SER A 19 -52.80 -20.00 -30.55
N THR A 20 -52.52 -20.61 -29.39
CA THR A 20 -53.26 -20.40 -28.16
C THR A 20 -52.84 -19.08 -27.51
N ARG A 21 -53.80 -18.16 -27.38
CA ARG A 21 -53.64 -16.82 -26.82
C ARG A 21 -53.84 -16.88 -25.30
N SER A 22 -52.75 -16.98 -24.53
CA SER A 22 -52.82 -16.91 -23.07
C SER A 22 -52.81 -15.45 -22.59
N ARG A 23 -53.96 -15.00 -22.06
CA ARG A 23 -54.11 -13.77 -21.27
C ARG A 23 -53.30 -13.89 -19.97
N VAL A 24 -52.34 -12.99 -19.75
CA VAL A 24 -51.78 -12.75 -18.42
C VAL A 24 -52.39 -11.46 -17.88
N ARG A 25 -53.12 -11.61 -16.77
CA ARG A 25 -53.78 -10.54 -16.00
C ARG A 25 -52.72 -9.65 -15.34
N THR A 26 -52.70 -8.37 -15.67
CA THR A 26 -52.08 -7.33 -14.83
C THR A 26 -52.95 -7.12 -13.58
N ARG A 27 -52.40 -7.48 -12.41
CA ARG A 27 -52.96 -7.06 -11.11
C ARG A 27 -52.50 -5.63 -10.85
N ALA A 28 -53.44 -4.69 -10.92
CA ALA A 28 -53.25 -3.33 -10.41
C ALA A 28 -53.36 -3.37 -8.88
N THR A 29 -52.26 -3.10 -8.18
CA THR A 29 -52.24 -2.94 -6.72
C THR A 29 -52.59 -1.48 -6.41
N MET A 30 -53.73 -1.25 -5.76
CA MET A 30 -54.19 0.08 -5.36
C MET A 30 -53.23 0.71 -4.34
N LEU A 31 -52.78 1.93 -4.63
CA LEU A 31 -52.15 2.82 -3.65
C LEU A 31 -53.23 3.33 -2.69
N ARG A 32 -53.16 2.91 -1.43
CA ARG A 32 -53.99 3.43 -0.34
C ARG A 32 -53.35 4.73 0.14
N SER A 33 -54.07 5.84 -0.03
CA SER A 33 -53.70 7.17 0.47
C SER A 33 -53.66 7.18 2.00
N THR A 34 -52.50 7.50 2.58
CA THR A 34 -52.39 7.85 4.00
C THR A 34 -52.58 9.36 4.15
N PRO A 35 -53.44 9.84 5.08
CA PRO A 35 -53.62 11.27 5.29
C PRO A 35 -52.36 11.89 5.89
N THR A 36 -51.88 12.96 5.25
CA THR A 36 -50.84 13.86 5.74
C THR A 36 -51.28 14.52 7.05
N ARG A 37 -50.55 14.26 8.14
CA ARG A 37 -50.68 15.02 9.38
C ARG A 37 -50.04 16.40 9.20
N THR A 38 -50.85 17.44 9.30
CA THR A 38 -50.44 18.84 9.43
C THR A 38 -49.64 18.99 10.74
N LEU A 39 -48.36 19.34 10.65
CA LEU A 39 -47.57 19.75 11.82
C LEU A 39 -47.82 21.24 12.06
N ILE A 40 -48.45 21.53 13.20
CA ILE A 40 -48.68 22.86 13.73
C ILE A 40 -47.34 23.46 14.15
N LEU A 41 -47.05 24.67 13.67
CA LEU A 41 -45.91 25.49 14.09
C LEU A 41 -46.07 25.84 15.58
N GLY A 42 -45.12 25.41 16.41
CA GLY A 42 -45.05 25.78 17.81
C GLY A 42 -43.64 26.23 18.19
N GLY A 43 -43.53 27.45 18.72
CA GLY A 43 -42.48 27.86 19.66
C GLY A 43 -41.13 28.25 19.06
N PHE A 44 -40.99 29.51 18.67
CA PHE A 44 -39.72 30.20 18.48
C PHE A 44 -39.08 30.47 19.85
N GLN A 45 -38.00 29.77 20.21
CA GLN A 45 -37.12 30.21 21.32
C GLN A 45 -35.73 29.56 21.22
N GLY A 46 -34.68 30.40 21.12
CA GLY A 46 -33.31 29.99 21.44
C GLY A 46 -32.27 30.09 20.31
N LEU A 47 -31.99 31.30 19.83
CA LEU A 47 -30.69 31.62 19.24
C LEU A 47 -29.62 31.57 20.35
N ARG A 48 -28.98 30.40 20.54
CA ARG A 48 -27.65 30.34 21.16
C ARG A 48 -26.61 30.41 20.06
N GLN A 49 -25.97 31.57 19.93
CA GLN A 49 -24.69 31.69 19.25
C GLN A 49 -23.68 30.78 19.96
N THR A 50 -23.19 29.76 19.27
CA THR A 50 -21.97 29.07 19.70
C THR A 50 -20.78 29.86 19.16
N ASN A 51 -19.97 30.37 20.08
CA ASN A 51 -18.77 31.13 19.76
C ASN A 51 -17.70 30.23 19.13
N PHE A 52 -16.98 30.77 18.14
CA PHE A 52 -15.92 30.14 17.34
C PHE A 52 -14.71 29.59 18.17
N LEU A 53 -14.67 29.85 19.48
CA LEU A 53 -13.56 29.46 20.35
C LEU A 53 -13.79 28.15 21.13
N ASP A 54 -14.98 27.58 21.08
CA ASP A 54 -15.34 26.39 21.89
C ASP A 54 -15.02 25.05 21.21
N THR A 55 -14.54 25.06 19.96
CA THR A 55 -14.18 23.84 19.20
C THR A 55 -12.73 23.41 19.39
N ARG A 56 -11.92 24.14 20.17
CA ARG A 56 -10.47 23.89 20.26
C ARG A 56 -10.04 22.91 21.35
N SER A 57 -10.95 22.41 22.18
CA SER A 57 -10.62 21.58 23.36
C SER A 57 -10.98 20.09 23.25
N VAL A 58 -11.52 19.60 22.12
CA VAL A 58 -11.96 18.19 21.99
C VAL A 58 -11.13 17.35 20.99
N ILE A 59 -9.90 17.78 20.68
CA ILE A 59 -9.01 17.03 19.77
C ILE A 59 -7.95 16.25 20.58
N LYS A 60 -8.41 15.19 21.24
CA LYS A 60 -7.63 13.97 21.46
C LYS A 60 -8.44 12.79 20.92
N ARG A 61 -8.69 12.81 19.60
CA ARG A 61 -9.23 11.66 18.87
C ARG A 61 -8.12 11.14 18.00
N ASP A 62 -7.77 9.87 18.16
CA ASP A 62 -6.68 9.23 17.41
C ASP A 62 -6.90 9.39 15.90
N PHE A 63 -5.82 9.65 15.16
CA PHE A 63 -5.86 9.93 13.72
C PHE A 63 -6.64 8.88 12.91
N GLY A 64 -6.62 7.60 13.32
CA GLY A 64 -7.42 6.54 12.70
C GLY A 64 -8.94 6.69 12.87
N SER A 65 -9.40 7.33 13.95
CA SER A 65 -10.82 7.53 14.25
C SER A 65 -11.48 8.60 13.37
N ILE A 66 -10.71 9.58 12.89
CA ILE A 66 -11.20 10.64 12.00
C ILE A 66 -11.52 10.05 10.63
N VAL A 67 -10.63 9.21 10.09
CA VAL A 67 -10.86 8.50 8.83
C VAL A 67 -12.01 7.50 8.97
N ALA A 68 -12.09 6.77 10.10
CA ALA A 68 -13.16 5.80 10.34
C ALA A 68 -14.55 6.43 10.47
N SER A 69 -14.66 7.58 11.16
CA SER A 69 -15.94 8.28 11.39
C SER A 69 -16.48 9.00 10.14
N GLN A 70 -15.61 9.37 9.21
CA GLN A 70 -16.01 9.99 7.94
C GLN A 70 -16.50 8.98 6.89
N ILE A 71 -16.16 7.70 7.02
CA ILE A 71 -16.56 6.61 6.11
C ILE A 71 -17.88 5.94 6.54
N SER A 72 -18.36 6.21 7.76
CA SER A 72 -19.53 5.56 8.34
C SER A 72 -20.86 6.26 8.03
N ARG A 73 -21.37 6.15 6.78
CA ARG A 73 -22.83 6.29 6.50
C ARG A 73 -23.32 5.25 5.46
N PRO A 74 -24.41 4.51 5.74
CA PRO A 74 -24.71 3.25 5.07
C PRO A 74 -25.47 3.43 3.76
N ARG A 75 -24.94 2.87 2.65
CA ARG A 75 -25.67 2.38 1.46
C ARG A 75 -24.78 1.39 0.68
N GLY A 76 -25.31 0.20 0.36
CA GLY A 76 -24.74 -0.78 -0.59
C GLY A 76 -23.57 -1.63 -0.07
N SER A 77 -23.86 -2.89 0.26
CA SER A 77 -22.93 -3.90 0.82
C SER A 77 -22.17 -4.65 -0.28
N GLY A 78 -20.86 -4.83 -0.13
CA GLY A 78 -20.01 -5.63 -1.03
C GLY A 78 -18.67 -4.96 -1.33
N SER A 79 -18.70 -3.82 -2.05
CA SER A 79 -17.47 -3.15 -2.52
C SER A 79 -16.77 -2.27 -1.45
N ARG A 80 -17.50 -1.88 -0.38
CA ARG A 80 -17.02 -0.94 0.66
C ARG A 80 -16.04 -1.55 1.67
N MET A 81 -16.12 -2.85 1.93
CA MET A 81 -15.26 -3.52 2.92
C MET A 81 -13.81 -3.63 2.43
N VAL A 82 -13.64 -3.79 1.11
CA VAL A 82 -12.33 -3.90 0.46
C VAL A 82 -11.55 -2.59 0.55
N VAL A 83 -12.21 -1.45 0.30
CA VAL A 83 -11.55 -0.13 0.35
C VAL A 83 -11.08 0.20 1.78
N ARG A 84 -11.86 -0.15 2.81
CA ARG A 84 -11.47 0.08 4.22
C ARG A 84 -10.28 -0.80 4.63
N ALA A 85 -10.29 -2.08 4.28
CA ALA A 85 -9.16 -2.98 4.54
C ALA A 85 -7.92 -2.64 3.71
N MET A 86 -8.10 -2.04 2.53
CA MET A 86 -7.01 -1.58 1.66
C MET A 86 -6.23 -0.44 2.31
N PHE A 87 -6.92 0.53 2.93
CA PHE A 87 -6.28 1.68 3.59
C PHE A 87 -5.61 1.35 4.93
N GLU A 88 -5.91 0.22 5.56
CA GLU A 88 -5.24 -0.21 6.81
C GLU A 88 -3.75 -0.52 6.61
N ARG A 89 -3.33 -0.83 5.38
CA ARG A 89 -1.92 -1.10 5.05
C ARG A 89 -1.14 0.12 4.59
N PHE A 90 -1.78 1.30 4.53
CA PHE A 90 -1.12 2.51 4.05
C PHE A 90 -0.27 3.14 5.16
N THR A 91 0.91 3.62 4.79
CA THR A 91 1.73 4.46 5.67
C THR A 91 1.07 5.82 5.87
N GLU A 92 1.43 6.53 6.95
CA GLU A 92 0.95 7.89 7.20
C GLU A 92 1.21 8.84 6.01
N LYS A 93 2.37 8.69 5.37
CA LYS A 93 2.72 9.45 4.16
C LYS A 93 1.79 9.12 2.99
N ALA A 94 1.51 7.84 2.76
CA ALA A 94 0.59 7.43 1.69
C ALA A 94 -0.85 7.90 1.97
N ILE A 95 -1.31 7.86 3.22
CA ILE A 95 -2.62 8.41 3.61
C ILE A 95 -2.65 9.92 3.34
N LYS A 96 -1.60 10.65 3.74
CA LYS A 96 -1.47 12.09 3.49
C LYS A 96 -1.51 12.42 2.01
N VAL A 97 -0.85 11.66 1.14
CA VAL A 97 -0.93 11.81 -0.33
C VAL A 97 -2.37 11.75 -0.82
N ILE A 98 -3.15 10.79 -0.31
CA ILE A 98 -4.54 10.61 -0.72
C ILE A 98 -5.44 11.75 -0.22
N MET A 99 -5.21 12.24 0.99
CA MET A 99 -5.91 13.43 1.51
C MET A 99 -5.59 14.67 0.67
N LEU A 100 -4.32 14.87 0.32
CA LEU A 100 -3.90 15.98 -0.56
C LEU A 100 -4.50 15.85 -1.96
N ALA A 101 -4.63 14.64 -2.50
CA ALA A 101 -5.29 14.40 -3.77
C ALA A 101 -6.78 14.82 -3.72
N GLN A 102 -7.49 14.49 -2.64
CA GLN A 102 -8.87 14.93 -2.43
C GLN A 102 -8.99 16.44 -2.27
N GLU A 103 -8.03 17.07 -1.59
CA GLU A 103 -7.96 18.52 -1.44
C GLU A 103 -7.71 19.21 -2.79
N GLU A 104 -6.83 18.68 -3.64
CA GLU A 104 -6.59 19.20 -5.00
C GLU A 104 -7.82 19.02 -5.90
N ALA A 105 -8.53 17.89 -5.80
CA ALA A 105 -9.80 17.71 -6.50
C ALA A 105 -10.81 18.80 -6.11
N ARG A 106 -10.91 19.10 -4.80
CA ARG A 106 -11.78 20.14 -4.27
C ARG A 106 -11.35 21.53 -4.72
N ARG A 107 -10.05 21.82 -4.70
CA ARG A 107 -9.48 23.10 -5.16
C ARG A 107 -9.82 23.38 -6.62
N LEU A 108 -9.77 22.35 -7.47
CA LEU A 108 -10.07 22.45 -8.90
C LEU A 108 -11.59 22.37 -9.19
N GLY A 109 -12.43 22.11 -8.18
CA GLY A 109 -13.87 21.96 -8.36
C GLY A 109 -14.28 20.64 -9.03
N HIS A 110 -13.42 19.61 -8.98
CA HIS A 110 -13.68 18.30 -9.57
C HIS A 110 -14.47 17.41 -8.60
N ASN A 111 -15.47 16.71 -9.14
CA ASN A 111 -16.34 15.81 -8.37
C ASN A 111 -15.79 14.38 -8.20
N PHE A 112 -14.61 14.10 -8.77
CA PHE A 112 -13.97 12.80 -8.71
C PHE A 112 -12.46 12.96 -8.50
N VAL A 113 -11.85 11.99 -7.81
CA VAL A 113 -10.40 11.89 -7.69
C VAL A 113 -9.86 11.00 -8.81
N GLY A 114 -9.17 11.62 -9.75
CA GLY A 114 -8.46 11.00 -10.86
C GLY A 114 -7.00 10.66 -10.55
N THR A 115 -6.31 10.15 -11.57
CA THR A 115 -4.88 9.83 -11.52
C THR A 115 -4.02 11.07 -11.28
N GLU A 116 -4.44 12.20 -11.83
CA GLU A 116 -3.75 13.47 -11.80
C GLU A 116 -3.81 14.14 -10.43
N GLN A 117 -4.90 13.98 -9.68
CA GLN A 117 -4.93 14.46 -8.31
C GLN A 117 -4.06 13.58 -7.40
N ILE A 118 -3.97 12.27 -7.67
CA ILE A 118 -3.01 11.40 -6.97
C ILE A 118 -1.57 11.87 -7.25
N LEU A 119 -1.24 12.21 -8.50
CA LEU A 119 0.06 12.80 -8.85
C LEU A 119 0.33 14.10 -8.10
N LEU A 120 -0.63 15.03 -8.08
CA LEU A 120 -0.51 16.29 -7.34
C LEU A 120 -0.35 16.05 -5.83
N GLY A 121 -1.05 15.06 -5.27
CA GLY A 121 -0.91 14.65 -3.88
C GLY A 121 0.49 14.09 -3.57
N LEU A 122 1.06 13.29 -4.48
CA LEU A 122 2.42 12.75 -4.35
C LEU A 122 3.46 13.86 -4.32
N ILE A 123 3.33 14.87 -5.20
CA ILE A 123 4.24 16.01 -5.24
C ILE A 123 4.02 16.92 -4.01
N GLY A 124 2.76 17.13 -3.61
CA GLY A 124 2.38 18.00 -2.50
C GLY A 124 2.76 17.48 -1.12
N GLU A 125 2.90 16.17 -0.95
CA GLU A 125 3.31 15.59 0.33
C GLU A 125 4.75 16.00 0.71
N GLY A 126 5.64 16.11 -0.29
CA GLY A 126 6.95 16.77 -0.20
C GLY A 126 8.07 16.02 0.55
N THR A 127 7.75 15.05 1.42
CA THR A 127 8.74 14.39 2.30
C THR A 127 8.99 12.92 1.95
N GLY A 128 8.11 12.32 1.18
CA GLY A 128 8.11 10.94 0.73
C GLY A 128 9.11 10.71 -0.40
N ILE A 129 9.41 9.45 -0.64
CA ILE A 129 10.37 9.03 -1.68
C ILE A 129 9.87 9.48 -3.05
N ALA A 130 8.57 9.32 -3.32
CA ALA A 130 7.95 9.78 -4.56
C ALA A 130 8.13 11.28 -4.81
N ALA A 131 7.89 12.11 -3.78
CA ALA A 131 8.07 13.56 -3.88
C ALA A 131 9.53 13.93 -4.17
N LYS A 132 10.48 13.27 -3.51
CA LYS A 132 11.92 13.48 -3.72
C LYS A 132 12.34 13.12 -5.15
N VAL A 133 11.87 11.99 -5.67
CA VAL A 133 12.17 11.56 -7.05
C VAL A 133 11.60 12.56 -8.05
N LEU A 134 10.31 12.92 -7.94
CA LEU A 134 9.68 13.87 -8.86
C LEU A 134 10.38 15.24 -8.82
N LYS A 135 10.79 15.70 -7.63
CA LYS A 135 11.59 16.93 -7.47
C LYS A 135 12.97 16.83 -8.12
N SER A 136 13.63 15.67 -8.05
CA SER A 136 14.92 15.45 -8.72
C SER A 136 14.81 15.48 -10.25
N MET A 137 13.63 15.15 -10.79
CA MET A 137 13.31 15.26 -12.22
C MET A 137 12.88 16.68 -12.63
N GLY A 138 12.99 17.66 -11.74
CA GLY A 138 12.60 19.05 -12.01
C GLY A 138 11.09 19.30 -11.98
N ILE A 139 10.28 18.33 -11.55
CA ILE A 139 8.82 18.46 -11.51
C ILE A 139 8.42 19.23 -10.25
N SER A 140 7.93 20.46 -10.44
CA SER A 140 7.37 21.26 -9.35
C SER A 140 5.85 21.10 -9.24
N LEU A 141 5.31 21.29 -8.04
CA LEU A 141 3.86 21.28 -7.80
C LEU A 141 3.15 22.38 -8.61
N LYS A 142 3.81 23.52 -8.81
CA LYS A 142 3.24 24.65 -9.54
C LYS A 142 3.06 24.30 -11.01
N ASP A 143 4.10 23.73 -11.62
CA ASP A 143 4.09 23.37 -13.04
C ASP A 143 3.11 22.24 -13.30
N ALA A 144 3.09 21.23 -12.43
CA ALA A 144 2.13 20.13 -12.51
C ALA A 144 0.67 20.62 -12.40
N ARG A 145 0.38 21.59 -11.53
CA ARG A 145 -0.96 22.19 -11.43
C ARG A 145 -1.36 22.92 -12.71
N VAL A 146 -0.42 23.67 -13.31
CA VAL A 146 -0.67 24.38 -14.57
C VAL A 146 -0.98 23.40 -15.69
N GLU A 147 -0.22 22.31 -15.83
CA GLU A 147 -0.48 21.30 -16.85
C GLU A 147 -1.81 20.55 -16.63
N VAL A 148 -2.15 20.22 -15.38
CA VAL A 148 -3.46 19.63 -15.07
C VAL A 148 -4.61 20.58 -15.40
N GLU A 149 -4.49 21.87 -15.05
CA GLU A 149 -5.49 22.89 -15.38
C GLU A 149 -5.62 23.09 -16.90
N LYS A 150 -4.54 22.93 -17.68
CA LYS A 150 -4.59 22.98 -19.15
C LYS A 150 -5.32 21.78 -19.76
N ILE A 151 -5.13 20.58 -19.23
CA ILE A 151 -5.69 19.34 -19.81
C ILE A 151 -7.16 19.15 -19.44
N ILE A 152 -7.53 19.38 -18.17
CA ILE A 152 -8.89 19.11 -17.66
C ILE A 152 -9.73 20.39 -17.54
N GLY A 153 -9.10 21.53 -17.30
CA GLY A 153 -9.80 22.76 -16.94
C GLY A 153 -10.19 22.81 -15.46
N ARG A 154 -11.09 23.74 -15.13
CA ARG A 154 -11.70 23.85 -13.80
C ARG A 154 -13.11 23.27 -13.82
N GLY A 155 -13.49 22.58 -12.75
CA GLY A 155 -14.81 21.97 -12.61
C GLY A 155 -15.90 22.98 -12.23
N SER A 156 -17.11 22.47 -12.02
CA SER A 156 -18.34 23.26 -11.79
C SER A 156 -18.42 23.97 -10.43
N GLY A 157 -17.36 23.91 -9.62
CA GLY A 157 -17.24 24.58 -8.32
C GLY A 157 -18.07 23.97 -7.18
N PHE A 158 -19.15 23.25 -7.49
CA PHE A 158 -19.91 22.50 -6.49
C PHE A 158 -19.25 21.14 -6.25
N VAL A 159 -18.70 20.94 -5.05
CA VAL A 159 -17.99 19.71 -4.66
C VAL A 159 -18.71 19.06 -3.49
N ALA A 160 -19.04 17.78 -3.64
CA ALA A 160 -19.65 16.98 -2.57
C ALA A 160 -18.72 16.82 -1.35
N VAL A 161 -19.30 16.52 -0.19
CA VAL A 161 -18.53 16.29 1.05
C VAL A 161 -17.56 15.11 0.90
N GLU A 162 -18.02 14.03 0.26
CA GLU A 162 -17.23 12.84 -0.06
C GLU A 162 -16.98 12.79 -1.58
N ILE A 163 -15.72 12.80 -1.98
CA ILE A 163 -15.31 12.78 -3.40
C ILE A 163 -14.85 11.36 -3.73
N PRO A 164 -15.58 10.61 -4.59
CA PRO A 164 -15.20 9.25 -4.94
C PRO A 164 -14.01 9.22 -5.91
N PHE A 165 -13.26 8.11 -5.87
CA PHE A 165 -12.20 7.83 -6.86
C PHE A 165 -12.78 7.37 -8.19
N THR A 166 -12.16 7.81 -9.28
CA THR A 166 -12.40 7.27 -10.63
C THR A 166 -11.98 5.79 -10.72
N PRO A 167 -12.54 5.00 -11.66
CA PRO A 167 -12.13 3.61 -11.86
C PRO A 167 -10.62 3.45 -12.10
N ARG A 168 -10.01 4.34 -12.90
CA ARG A 168 -8.56 4.35 -13.15
C ARG A 168 -7.77 4.65 -11.87
N ALA A 169 -8.22 5.62 -11.06
CA ALA A 169 -7.57 5.91 -9.78
C ALA A 169 -7.65 4.71 -8.81
N LYS A 170 -8.77 3.97 -8.78
CA LYS A 170 -8.86 2.73 -7.99
C LYS A 170 -7.86 1.68 -8.46
N ARG A 171 -7.73 1.52 -9.78
CA ARG A 171 -6.76 0.60 -10.39
C ARG A 171 -5.32 0.96 -10.04
N VAL A 172 -4.98 2.25 -10.02
CA VAL A 172 -3.67 2.72 -9.53
C VAL A 172 -3.42 2.26 -8.09
N LEU A 173 -4.39 2.37 -7.19
CA LEU A 173 -4.24 1.90 -5.81
C LEU A 173 -4.04 0.39 -5.74
N GLU A 174 -4.74 -0.39 -6.57
CA GLU A 174 -4.60 -1.84 -6.66
C GLU A 174 -3.20 -2.24 -7.16
N LEU A 175 -2.72 -1.58 -8.22
CA LEU A 175 -1.36 -1.77 -8.74
C LEU A 175 -0.30 -1.37 -7.72
N SER A 176 -0.56 -0.36 -6.90
CA SER A 176 0.34 0.07 -5.83
C SER A 176 0.51 -1.02 -4.76
N LEU A 177 -0.56 -1.75 -4.45
CA LEU A 177 -0.50 -2.91 -3.54
C LEU A 177 0.32 -4.06 -4.16
N GLU A 178 0.20 -4.29 -5.47
CA GLU A 178 1.02 -5.29 -6.16
C GLU A 178 2.50 -4.91 -6.17
N GLU A 179 2.84 -3.66 -6.49
CA GLU A 179 4.22 -3.15 -6.50
C GLU A 179 4.84 -3.25 -5.10
N ALA A 180 4.10 -2.91 -4.04
CA ALA A 180 4.54 -3.09 -2.66
C ALA A 180 4.91 -4.56 -2.37
N ARG A 181 4.06 -5.51 -2.79
CA ARG A 181 4.30 -6.94 -2.63
C ARG A 181 5.50 -7.44 -3.44
N GLN A 182 5.67 -6.94 -4.67
CA GLN A 182 6.82 -7.29 -5.52
C GLN A 182 8.14 -6.84 -4.89
N LEU A 183 8.14 -5.69 -4.20
CA LEU A 183 9.30 -5.19 -3.45
C LEU A 183 9.44 -5.84 -2.06
N GLY A 184 8.56 -6.77 -1.68
CA GLY A 184 8.59 -7.44 -0.38
C GLY A 184 8.12 -6.58 0.80
N HIS A 185 7.47 -5.44 0.52
CA HIS A 185 6.96 -4.54 1.53
C HIS A 185 5.53 -4.92 1.96
N ASN A 186 5.30 -5.06 3.27
CA ASN A 186 3.98 -5.39 3.84
C ASN A 186 3.04 -4.18 3.94
N TYR A 187 3.53 -2.99 3.61
CA TYR A 187 2.84 -1.71 3.70
C TYR A 187 2.84 -0.98 2.34
N ILE A 188 1.93 -0.01 2.19
CA ILE A 188 1.84 0.85 1.00
C ILE A 188 2.39 2.23 1.34
N GLY A 189 3.51 2.58 0.70
CA GLY A 189 4.18 3.86 0.81
C GLY A 189 3.90 4.81 -0.35
N SER A 190 4.49 6.00 -0.29
CA SER A 190 4.42 7.02 -1.34
C SER A 190 5.02 6.53 -2.67
N GLU A 191 6.09 5.75 -2.57
CA GLU A 191 6.84 5.10 -3.64
C GLU A 191 5.99 4.07 -4.38
N HIS A 192 5.23 3.25 -3.66
CA HIS A 192 4.35 2.25 -4.26
C HIS A 192 3.19 2.93 -5.01
N LEU A 193 2.67 4.04 -4.47
CA LEU A 193 1.65 4.85 -5.15
C LEU A 193 2.18 5.43 -6.46
N LEU A 194 3.42 5.94 -6.47
CA LEU A 194 4.04 6.44 -7.69
C LEU A 194 4.29 5.31 -8.69
N LEU A 195 4.80 4.15 -8.25
CA LEU A 195 5.02 2.99 -9.12
C LEU A 195 3.71 2.46 -9.73
N GLY A 196 2.64 2.39 -8.93
CA GLY A 196 1.31 2.01 -9.41
C GLY A 196 0.75 2.98 -10.44
N LEU A 197 1.02 4.29 -10.26
CA LEU A 197 0.61 5.33 -11.21
C LEU A 197 1.35 5.20 -12.55
N LEU A 198 2.66 4.91 -12.51
CA LEU A 198 3.47 4.66 -13.71
C LEU A 198 3.07 3.37 -14.43
N ARG A 199 2.70 2.32 -13.67
CA ARG A 199 2.29 1.03 -14.23
C ARG A 199 0.92 1.07 -14.88
N GLU A 200 -0.02 1.86 -14.35
CA GLU A 200 -1.29 2.11 -15.04
C GLU A 200 -1.01 2.71 -16.43
N GLY A 201 -0.03 3.63 -16.52
CA GLY A 201 0.54 4.18 -17.76
C GLY A 201 -0.43 5.02 -18.61
N GLU A 202 -1.72 4.88 -18.35
CA GLU A 202 -2.81 5.47 -19.09
C GLU A 202 -3.63 6.36 -18.17
N GLY A 203 -3.64 7.65 -18.47
CA GLY A 203 -4.44 8.61 -17.72
C GLY A 203 -3.93 10.03 -17.89
N VAL A 204 -4.56 10.96 -17.17
CA VAL A 204 -4.13 12.35 -17.22
C VAL A 204 -2.78 12.52 -16.52
N ALA A 205 -2.50 11.76 -15.46
CA ALA A 205 -1.20 11.81 -14.80
C ALA A 205 -0.03 11.45 -15.72
N ALA A 206 -0.17 10.39 -16.54
CA ALA A 206 0.86 10.01 -17.51
C ALA A 206 1.11 11.13 -18.52
N ARG A 207 0.05 11.72 -19.07
CA ARG A 207 0.14 12.86 -20.00
C ARG A 207 0.80 14.09 -19.37
N VAL A 208 0.52 14.37 -18.10
CA VAL A 208 1.15 15.47 -17.35
C VAL A 208 2.64 15.21 -17.19
N LEU A 209 3.05 14.00 -16.81
CA LEU A 209 4.46 13.62 -16.70
C LEU A 209 5.19 13.75 -18.05
N GLU A 210 4.57 13.26 -19.13
CA GLU A 210 5.10 13.39 -20.49
C GLU A 210 5.25 14.85 -20.92
N SER A 211 4.25 15.70 -20.64
CA SER A 211 4.27 17.13 -20.98
C SER A 211 5.34 17.90 -20.20
N LEU A 212 5.69 17.42 -19.01
CA LEU A 212 6.78 17.95 -18.18
C LEU A 212 8.14 17.33 -18.53
N GLY A 213 8.23 16.48 -19.56
CA GLY A 213 9.47 15.87 -20.04
C GLY A 213 10.00 14.74 -19.16
N ALA A 214 9.16 14.16 -18.30
CA ALA A 214 9.58 13.12 -17.38
C ALA A 214 9.30 11.72 -17.94
N ASP A 215 10.37 10.96 -18.21
CA ASP A 215 10.27 9.58 -18.70
C ASP A 215 9.83 8.62 -17.57
N PRO A 216 8.71 7.88 -17.74
CA PRO A 216 8.24 6.89 -16.77
C PRO A 216 9.29 5.85 -16.38
N ASN A 217 10.12 5.41 -17.32
CA ASN A 217 11.14 4.39 -17.05
C ASN A 217 12.24 4.93 -16.12
N ASN A 218 12.70 6.15 -16.38
CA ASN A 218 13.69 6.81 -15.55
C ASN A 218 13.17 7.05 -14.13
N ILE A 219 11.90 7.48 -13.98
CA ILE A 219 11.27 7.63 -12.66
C ILE A 219 11.24 6.29 -11.93
N ARG A 220 10.83 5.20 -12.60
CA ARG A 220 10.78 3.85 -12.00
C ARG A 220 12.15 3.42 -11.48
N THR A 221 13.20 3.56 -12.28
CA THR A 221 14.58 3.22 -11.88
C THR A 221 15.04 4.04 -10.68
N GLN A 222 14.76 5.35 -10.67
CA GLN A 222 15.16 6.23 -9.57
C GLN A 222 14.41 5.92 -8.27
N VAL A 223 13.12 5.57 -8.34
CA VAL A 223 12.34 5.13 -7.17
C VAL A 223 12.92 3.83 -6.61
N ILE A 224 13.16 2.81 -7.44
CA ILE A 224 13.73 1.53 -7.00
C ILE A 224 15.09 1.73 -6.33
N ARG A 225 15.94 2.59 -6.91
CA ARG A 225 17.24 2.95 -6.33
C ARG A 225 17.08 3.59 -4.95
N MET A 226 16.23 4.61 -4.81
CA MET A 226 16.02 5.28 -3.52
C MET A 226 15.38 4.36 -2.47
N VAL A 227 14.53 3.43 -2.89
CA VAL A 227 13.96 2.41 -2.00
C VAL A 227 15.07 1.47 -1.50
N GLY A 228 15.92 0.97 -2.40
CA GLY A 228 17.08 0.14 -2.03
C GLY A 228 18.07 0.87 -1.10
N GLU A 229 18.37 2.15 -1.40
CA GLU A 229 19.20 2.99 -0.53
C GLU A 229 18.53 3.25 0.82
N SER A 230 17.20 3.33 0.92
CA SER A 230 16.50 3.52 2.19
C SER A 230 16.49 2.27 3.06
N THR A 231 16.40 1.08 2.47
CA THR A 231 16.59 -0.18 3.19
C THR A 231 18.03 -0.35 3.66
N GLU A 232 19.00 0.12 2.86
CA GLU A 232 20.42 0.12 3.22
C GLU A 232 20.74 1.19 4.27
N ALA A 233 20.15 2.40 4.21
CA ALA A 233 20.42 3.51 5.13
C ALA A 233 19.85 3.29 6.54
N VAL A 234 18.77 2.51 6.67
CA VAL A 234 18.31 2.02 7.99
C VAL A 234 19.22 0.87 8.49
N GLY A 235 19.98 0.22 7.61
CA GLY A 235 21.03 -0.75 7.93
C GLY A 235 22.45 -0.17 8.05
N ALA A 236 22.69 1.06 7.62
CA ALA A 236 24.03 1.68 7.50
C ALA A 236 24.42 2.55 8.71
N GLY A 237 23.86 2.26 9.88
CA GLY A 237 24.27 2.83 11.16
C GLY A 237 25.44 2.10 11.83
N VAL A 238 25.93 0.98 11.28
CA VAL A 238 27.04 0.22 11.87
C VAL A 238 27.95 -0.32 10.77
N GLY A 239 29.18 0.18 10.75
CA GLY A 239 30.42 -0.54 10.42
C GLY A 239 30.44 -1.39 9.15
N GLY A 240 31.23 -0.94 8.18
CA GLY A 240 31.51 -1.69 6.95
C GLY A 240 32.11 -3.07 7.17
N GLY A 241 31.98 -3.90 6.14
CA GLY A 241 32.74 -5.13 5.99
C GLY A 241 31.89 -6.36 5.73
N SER A 242 31.99 -6.83 4.49
CA SER A 242 31.69 -8.18 4.01
C SER A 242 30.24 -8.62 3.84
N SER A 243 29.95 -8.88 2.57
CA SER A 243 28.87 -9.66 1.99
C SER A 243 28.52 -10.92 2.78
N GLY A 244 27.26 -11.01 3.20
CA GLY A 244 26.63 -12.23 3.66
C GLY A 244 25.18 -11.92 3.98
N GLN A 245 24.26 -12.51 3.20
CA GLN A 245 22.81 -12.33 3.31
C GLN A 245 22.32 -12.19 4.76
N LYS A 246 22.08 -10.95 5.21
CA LYS A 246 21.38 -10.69 6.47
C LYS A 246 19.90 -10.90 6.19
N MET A 247 19.40 -12.09 6.54
CA MET A 247 17.98 -12.39 6.47
C MET A 247 17.24 -11.56 7.53
N PRO A 248 16.32 -10.65 7.14
CA PRO A 248 15.66 -9.73 8.07
C PRO A 248 14.78 -10.41 9.12
N THR A 249 14.44 -11.70 8.94
CA THR A 249 13.65 -12.48 9.89
C THR A 249 14.44 -13.01 11.09
N LEU A 250 15.77 -13.08 11.00
CA LEU A 250 16.60 -13.65 12.07
C LEU A 250 16.95 -12.64 13.16
N GLU A 251 17.04 -11.35 12.81
CA GLU A 251 17.41 -10.27 13.74
C GLU A 251 16.25 -9.90 14.69
N GLU A 252 15.00 -10.21 14.34
CA GLU A 252 13.83 -9.94 15.20
C GLU A 252 13.73 -10.91 16.39
N TYR A 253 14.25 -12.14 16.25
CA TYR A 253 14.07 -13.21 17.25
C TYR A 253 15.36 -13.83 17.78
N GLY A 254 16.53 -13.53 17.19
CA GLY A 254 17.81 -14.14 17.56
C GLY A 254 18.87 -13.13 18.02
N THR A 255 19.63 -13.49 19.05
CA THR A 255 20.80 -12.71 19.51
C THR A 255 22.05 -13.15 18.77
N ASN A 256 22.78 -12.25 18.10
CA ASN A 256 24.02 -12.61 17.42
C ASN A 256 25.18 -12.71 18.42
N LEU A 257 25.59 -13.93 18.77
CA LEU A 257 26.67 -14.17 19.75
C LEU A 257 28.06 -13.83 19.19
N THR A 258 28.28 -13.95 17.88
CA THR A 258 29.57 -13.60 17.24
C THR A 258 29.87 -12.10 17.40
N LYS A 259 28.86 -11.23 17.19
CA LYS A 259 29.00 -9.78 17.42
C LYS A 259 29.30 -9.45 18.89
N LEU A 260 28.63 -10.12 19.83
CA LEU A 260 28.89 -9.92 21.26
C LEU A 260 30.30 -10.39 21.68
N ALA A 261 30.83 -11.41 21.00
CA ALA A 261 32.21 -11.87 21.17
C ALA A 261 33.21 -10.84 20.65
N GLU A 262 32.98 -10.28 19.46
CA GLU A 262 33.81 -9.20 18.88
C GLU A 262 33.84 -7.95 19.77
N GLU A 263 32.71 -7.61 20.37
CA GLU A 263 32.58 -6.48 21.31
C GLU A 263 33.16 -6.78 22.72
N GLY A 264 33.62 -8.00 22.98
CA GLY A 264 34.18 -8.41 24.27
C GLY A 264 33.18 -8.43 25.42
N LYS A 265 31.87 -8.51 25.13
CA LYS A 265 30.78 -8.51 26.12
C LYS A 265 30.42 -9.89 26.68
N LEU A 266 30.99 -10.95 26.11
CA LEU A 266 30.75 -12.32 26.57
C LEU A 266 31.69 -12.68 27.73
N ASP A 267 31.14 -13.37 28.73
CA ASP A 267 31.94 -13.87 29.85
C ASP A 267 32.91 -14.97 29.38
N PRO A 268 34.13 -15.05 29.97
CA PRO A 268 35.08 -16.09 29.61
C PRO A 268 34.59 -17.47 30.05
N VAL A 269 34.61 -18.44 29.12
CA VAL A 269 34.12 -19.80 29.39
C VAL A 269 35.21 -20.67 30.01
N VAL A 270 35.05 -21.03 31.29
CA VAL A 270 36.00 -21.86 32.04
C VAL A 270 35.59 -23.34 32.04
N GLY A 271 36.53 -24.23 31.73
CA GLY A 271 36.40 -25.69 31.95
C GLY A 271 35.52 -26.46 30.96
N ARG A 272 35.15 -25.87 29.81
CA ARG A 272 34.28 -26.51 28.77
C ARG A 272 34.98 -26.73 27.42
N GLN A 273 36.30 -26.77 27.43
CA GLN A 273 37.14 -26.82 26.22
C GLN A 273 36.82 -28.05 25.36
N ASP A 274 36.68 -29.23 25.98
CA ASP A 274 36.41 -30.50 25.27
C ASP A 274 35.05 -30.49 24.57
N GLN A 275 34.03 -29.91 25.21
CA GLN A 275 32.69 -29.82 24.63
C GLN A 275 32.66 -28.84 23.45
N ILE A 276 33.34 -27.70 23.55
CA ILE A 276 33.43 -26.71 22.46
C ILE A 276 34.18 -27.30 21.27
N GLU A 277 35.26 -28.04 21.51
CA GLU A 277 36.01 -28.73 20.46
C GLU A 277 35.15 -29.78 19.75
N ARG A 278 34.39 -30.57 20.50
CA ARG A 278 33.44 -31.55 19.95
C ARG A 278 32.38 -30.89 19.07
N VAL A 279 31.83 -29.75 19.49
CA VAL A 279 30.84 -28.98 18.72
C VAL A 279 31.46 -28.46 17.41
N THR A 280 32.67 -27.90 17.48
CA THR A 280 33.43 -27.41 16.32
C THR A 280 33.65 -28.53 15.30
N GLN A 281 34.05 -29.71 15.77
CA GLN A 281 34.25 -30.89 14.92
C GLN A 281 32.96 -31.36 14.23
N ILE A 282 31.81 -31.30 14.91
CA ILE A 282 30.52 -31.70 14.34
C ILE A 282 30.08 -30.70 13.26
N LEU A 283 30.21 -29.40 13.51
CA LEU A 283 29.87 -28.33 12.56
C LEU A 283 30.72 -28.37 11.28
N GLY A 284 31.93 -28.92 11.36
CA GLY A 284 32.84 -29.10 10.21
C GLY A 284 32.51 -30.30 9.30
N ARG A 285 31.51 -31.12 9.64
CA ARG A 285 31.14 -32.31 8.85
C ARG A 285 30.33 -31.92 7.60
N ARG A 286 30.47 -32.69 6.51
CA ARG A 286 29.64 -32.53 5.30
C ARG A 286 28.19 -33.00 5.48
N THR A 287 27.96 -33.96 6.39
CA THR A 287 26.62 -34.50 6.70
C THR A 287 26.45 -34.60 8.22
N LYS A 288 25.20 -34.39 8.70
CA LYS A 288 24.87 -34.36 10.14
C LYS A 288 25.70 -33.33 10.91
N ASN A 289 25.73 -32.11 10.40
CA ASN A 289 26.51 -30.98 10.93
C ASN A 289 25.79 -30.18 12.03
N ASN A 290 24.57 -30.56 12.42
CA ASN A 290 23.80 -29.85 13.46
C ASN A 290 24.03 -30.50 14.84
N PRO A 291 24.85 -29.89 15.72
CA PRO A 291 25.07 -30.41 17.07
C PRO A 291 23.83 -30.25 17.94
N CYS A 292 23.58 -31.20 18.84
CA CYS A 292 22.51 -31.13 19.84
C CYS A 292 23.11 -31.29 21.25
N LEU A 293 22.90 -30.31 22.12
CA LEU A 293 23.45 -30.28 23.48
C LEU A 293 22.46 -30.87 24.49
N ILE A 294 22.79 -32.06 25.01
CA ILE A 294 21.97 -32.79 25.98
C ILE A 294 22.61 -32.67 27.37
N GLY A 295 21.78 -32.56 28.42
CA GLY A 295 22.22 -32.38 29.80
C GLY A 295 21.11 -31.86 30.71
N GLU A 296 21.33 -31.91 32.02
CA GLU A 296 20.41 -31.39 33.04
C GLU A 296 20.17 -29.88 32.86
N PRO A 297 19.00 -29.35 33.26
CA PRO A 297 18.76 -27.91 33.25
C PRO A 297 19.74 -27.19 34.21
N GLY A 298 20.20 -26.00 33.84
CA GLY A 298 21.10 -25.20 34.69
C GLY A 298 22.59 -25.53 34.55
N VAL A 299 22.97 -26.58 33.81
CA VAL A 299 24.39 -26.92 33.55
C VAL A 299 25.09 -25.97 32.58
N GLY A 300 24.50 -24.82 32.22
CA GLY A 300 25.14 -23.80 31.39
C GLY A 300 25.34 -24.16 29.91
N LYS A 301 24.43 -24.90 29.28
CA LYS A 301 24.54 -25.28 27.85
C LYS A 301 24.79 -24.07 26.93
N THR A 302 24.20 -22.92 27.28
CA THR A 302 24.41 -21.63 26.60
C THR A 302 25.87 -21.19 26.59
N ALA A 303 26.63 -21.44 27.67
CA ALA A 303 28.04 -21.10 27.75
C ALA A 303 28.89 -21.86 26.71
N ILE A 304 28.45 -23.02 26.23
CA ILE A 304 29.13 -23.74 25.14
C ILE A 304 28.96 -22.99 23.81
N ALA A 305 27.80 -22.37 23.58
CA ALA A 305 27.55 -21.56 22.39
C ALA A 305 28.32 -20.24 22.43
N GLU A 306 28.41 -19.59 23.59
CA GLU A 306 29.23 -18.38 23.79
C GLU A 306 30.72 -18.67 23.59
N GLY A 307 31.22 -19.78 24.13
CA GLY A 307 32.61 -20.20 23.94
C GLY A 307 32.93 -20.57 22.49
N LEU A 308 31.96 -21.10 21.74
CA LEU A 308 32.10 -21.30 20.30
C LEU A 308 32.21 -19.96 19.55
N ALA A 309 31.39 -18.97 19.91
CA ALA A 309 31.44 -17.64 19.31
C ALA A 309 32.80 -16.95 19.57
N GLN A 310 33.35 -17.08 20.78
CA GLN A 310 34.70 -16.58 21.10
C GLN A 310 35.78 -17.24 20.25
N ARG A 311 35.74 -18.58 20.05
CA ARG A 311 36.71 -19.27 19.18
C ARG A 311 36.62 -18.86 17.71
N ILE A 312 35.41 -18.64 17.19
CA ILE A 312 35.21 -18.14 15.83
C ILE A 312 35.81 -16.73 15.67
N CYS A 313 35.60 -15.85 16.66
CA CYS A 313 36.17 -14.50 16.65
C CYS A 313 37.70 -14.49 16.68
N ASN A 314 38.31 -15.43 17.41
CA ASN A 314 39.77 -15.53 17.52
C ASN A 314 40.44 -16.23 16.34
N GLY A 315 39.68 -16.83 15.42
CA GLY A 315 40.22 -17.62 14.31
C GLY A 315 40.68 -19.03 14.71
N ASP A 316 40.34 -19.51 15.91
CA ASP A 316 40.71 -20.83 16.43
C ASP A 316 39.76 -21.94 15.93
N VAL A 317 39.31 -21.86 14.66
CA VAL A 317 38.40 -22.82 14.03
C VAL A 317 38.90 -23.21 12.63
N PRO A 318 38.58 -24.42 12.12
CA PRO A 318 38.95 -24.81 10.76
C PRO A 318 38.35 -23.86 9.70
N GLU A 319 39.08 -23.63 8.59
CA GLU A 319 38.66 -22.77 7.45
C GLU A 319 37.24 -23.06 6.93
N THR A 320 36.71 -24.27 7.15
CA THR A 320 35.35 -24.65 6.75
C THR A 320 34.22 -23.99 7.57
N ILE A 321 34.56 -23.38 8.70
CA ILE A 321 33.62 -22.71 9.63
C ILE A 321 33.93 -21.22 9.77
N GLU A 322 35.11 -20.78 9.33
CA GLU A 322 35.55 -19.39 9.35
C GLU A 322 34.55 -18.49 8.59
N GLY A 323 34.08 -17.41 9.24
CA GLY A 323 33.12 -16.47 8.67
C GLY A 323 31.63 -16.81 8.83
N LYS A 324 31.25 -17.84 9.58
CA LYS A 324 29.83 -18.14 9.88
C LYS A 324 29.31 -17.40 11.12
N SER A 325 28.16 -16.74 10.99
CA SER A 325 27.45 -16.12 12.13
C SER A 325 26.62 -17.16 12.90
N TYR A 326 26.76 -17.19 14.23
CA TYR A 326 25.99 -18.09 15.10
C TYR A 326 24.86 -17.35 15.82
N HIS A 327 23.67 -17.96 15.80
CA HIS A 327 22.46 -17.47 16.48
C HIS A 327 21.89 -18.61 17.35
N PRO A 328 21.75 -18.43 18.67
CA PRO A 328 21.21 -19.41 19.61
C PRO A 328 19.67 -19.46 19.59
#